data_AF-A0A6B3HY54-F1
#
_entry.id   AF-A0A6B3HY54-F1
#
_cell.length_a   1.000
_cell.length_b   1.000
_cell.length_c   1.000
_cell.angle_alpha   90.00
_cell.angle_beta   90.00
_cell.angle_gamma   90.00
#
_symmetry.space_group_name_H-M   'P 1'
#
loop_
_entity.id
_entity.type
_entity.pdbx_description
1 polymer ?
#
loop_
_entity_poly.entity_id
_entity_poly.type
_entity_poly.pdbx_seq_one_letter_code
_entity_poly.pdbx_strand_id
1 'polypeptide(L)' 'KHRAWMEEHGVLAERRTARASHEVETIAVTALRERIADLRGDRRLHALAERIVAGDLDPYAAADELVAGVTGGA' A
#
# COMPACT_ATOMS: atom_id res chain seq x y z
N LYS A 1 4.23 28.66 -33.72
CA LYS A 1 4.99 27.41 -33.48
C LYS A 1 5.55 27.26 -32.04
N HIS A 2 5.59 28.29 -31.19
CA HIS A 2 6.03 28.16 -29.78
C HIS A 2 4.92 27.74 -28.80
N ARG A 3 3.71 28.30 -28.94
CA ARG A 3 2.60 28.05 -28.00
C ARG A 3 2.14 26.60 -27.95
N ALA A 4 1.93 25.99 -29.13
CA ALA A 4 1.57 24.57 -29.24
C ALA A 4 2.64 23.66 -28.61
N TRP A 5 3.92 24.01 -28.74
CA TRP A 5 5.00 23.25 -28.10
C TRP A 5 4.97 23.38 -26.58
N MET A 6 4.72 24.57 -26.04
CA MET A 6 4.63 24.79 -24.59
C MET A 6 3.38 24.12 -23.99
N GLU A 7 2.24 24.16 -24.67
CA GLU A 7 1.01 23.46 -24.27
C GLU A 7 1.22 21.94 -24.33
N GLU A 8 1.75 21.41 -25.43
CA GLU A 8 2.06 19.99 -25.58
C GLU A 8 3.09 19.53 -24.55
N HIS A 9 4.14 20.31 -24.27
CA HIS A 9 5.15 19.97 -23.27
C HIS A 9 4.60 20.03 -21.85
N GLY A 10 3.70 20.96 -21.54
CA GLY A 10 2.98 21.00 -20.27
C GLY A 10 2.16 19.73 -20.06
N VAL A 11 1.35 19.35 -21.05
CA VAL A 11 0.55 18.12 -21.02
C VAL A 11 1.44 16.87 -20.95
N LEU A 12 2.58 16.84 -21.65
CA LEU A 12 3.54 15.73 -21.56
C LEU A 12 4.19 15.64 -20.18
N ALA A 13 4.54 16.77 -19.56
CA ALA A 13 5.11 16.82 -18.22
C ALA A 13 4.10 16.36 -17.15
N GLU A 14 2.85 16.81 -17.25
CA GLU A 14 1.76 16.37 -16.39
C GLU A 14 1.54 14.86 -16.50
N ARG A 15 1.47 14.33 -17.73
CA ARG A 15 1.32 12.88 -17.97
C ARG A 15 2.49 12.06 -17.44
N ARG A 16 3.73 12.54 -17.61
CA ARG A 16 4.92 11.90 -17.06
C ARG A 16 4.88 11.87 -15.53
N THR A 17 4.45 12.96 -14.91
CA THR A 17 4.29 13.04 -13.45
C THR A 17 3.22 12.07 -12.96
N ALA A 18 2.04 12.07 -13.59
CA ALA A 18 0.96 11.14 -13.25
C ALA A 18 1.40 9.66 -13.40
N ARG A 19 2.13 9.34 -14.47
CA ARG A 19 2.71 8.01 -14.66
C ARG A 19 3.70 7.66 -13.55
N ALA A 20 4.65 8.55 -13.25
CA ALA A 20 5.63 8.32 -12.20
C ALA A 20 4.97 8.11 -10.84
N SER A 21 3.94 8.90 -10.50
CA SER A 21 3.17 8.71 -9.27
C SER A 21 2.50 7.34 -9.22
N HIS A 22 1.88 6.90 -10.32
CA HIS A 22 1.24 5.59 -10.39
C HIS A 22 2.25 4.43 -10.31
N GLU A 23 3.44 4.58 -10.92
CA GLU A 23 4.53 3.61 -10.81
C GLU A 23 5.04 3.50 -9.36
N VAL A 24 5.26 4.64 -8.69
CA VAL A 24 5.67 4.67 -7.27
C VAL A 24 4.61 4.02 -6.39
N GLU A 25 3.33 4.35 -6.59
CA GLU A 25 2.22 3.74 -5.86
C GLU A 25 2.17 2.21 -6.08
N THR A 26 2.27 1.77 -7.34
CA THR A 26 2.25 0.35 -7.69
C THR A 26 3.38 -0.41 -6.99
N ILE A 27 4.61 0.14 -7.04
CA ILE A 27 5.78 -0.46 -6.39
C ILE A 27 5.56 -0.52 -4.88
N ALA A 28 5.11 0.58 -4.26
CA ALA A 28 4.90 0.65 -2.82
C ALA A 28 3.84 -0.33 -2.32
N VAL A 29 2.68 -0.39 -3.00
CA VAL A 29 1.59 -1.31 -2.67
C VAL A 29 2.01 -2.77 -2.86
N THR A 30 2.78 -3.07 -3.91
CA THR A 30 3.30 -4.42 -4.15
C THR A 30 4.24 -4.84 -3.02
N ALA A 31 5.21 -4.00 -2.66
CA ALA A 31 6.13 -4.29 -1.56
C ALA A 31 5.40 -4.45 -0.22
N LEU A 32 4.37 -3.64 0.05
CA LEU A 32 3.55 -3.77 1.26
C LEU A 32 2.79 -5.10 1.29
N ARG A 33 2.21 -5.52 0.16
CA ARG A 33 1.51 -6.80 0.04
C ARG A 33 2.44 -7.99 0.28
N GLU A 34 3.68 -7.93 -0.21
CA GLU A 34 4.69 -8.97 0.03
C GLU A 34 5.04 -9.07 1.51
N ARG A 35 5.28 -7.95 2.20
CA ARG A 35 5.52 -7.95 3.65
C ARG A 35 4.34 -8.51 4.44
N ILE A 36 3.11 -8.15 4.04
CA ILE A 36 1.91 -8.72 4.66
C ILE A 36 1.86 -10.22 4.40
N ALA A 37 2.14 -10.70 3.19
CA ALA A 37 2.13 -12.12 2.83
C ALA A 37 3.13 -12.92 3.68
N ASP A 38 4.33 -12.38 3.92
CA ASP A 38 5.33 -12.95 4.82
C ASP A 38 4.77 -13.09 6.25
N LEU A 39 4.11 -12.04 6.77
CA LEU A 39 3.43 -12.09 8.07
C LEU A 39 2.22 -13.04 8.11
N ARG A 40 1.56 -13.32 6.98
CA ARG A 40 0.47 -14.32 6.91
C ARG A 40 0.99 -15.74 7.10
N GLY A 41 2.23 -16.00 6.71
CA GLY A 41 2.92 -17.27 6.98
C GLY A 41 3.27 -17.45 8.45
N ASP A 42 3.31 -16.35 9.20
CA ASP A 42 3.51 -16.34 10.64
C ASP A 42 2.17 -16.52 11.37
N ARG A 43 2.18 -17.23 12.51
CA ARG A 43 0.98 -17.61 13.29
C ARG A 43 0.08 -16.43 13.71
N ARG A 44 0.56 -15.19 13.54
CA ARG A 44 -0.12 -13.93 13.86
C ARG A 44 -1.44 -13.73 13.14
N LEU A 45 -1.53 -13.96 11.83
CA LEU A 45 -2.80 -13.70 11.13
C LEU A 45 -3.90 -14.66 11.60
N HIS A 46 -3.54 -15.91 11.86
CA HIS A 46 -4.46 -16.90 12.40
C HIS A 46 -4.93 -16.50 13.80
N ALA A 47 -4.02 -16.09 14.68
CA ALA A 47 -4.37 -15.61 16.03
C ALA A 47 -5.29 -14.37 16.02
N LEU A 48 -5.07 -13.43 15.10
CA LEU A 48 -5.98 -12.29 14.92
C LEU A 48 -7.37 -12.75 14.47
N ALA A 49 -7.45 -13.70 13.53
CA ALA A 49 -8.72 -14.26 13.09
C ALA A 49 -9.46 -15.00 14.21
N GLU A 50 -8.76 -15.78 15.05
CA GLU A 50 -9.34 -16.44 16.22
C GLU A 50 -9.92 -15.43 17.21
N ARG A 51 -9.20 -14.34 17.51
CA ARG A 51 -9.68 -13.25 18.38
C ARG A 51 -10.93 -12.55 17.82
N ILE A 52 -10.99 -12.36 16.49
CA ILE A 52 -12.19 -11.80 15.84
C ILE A 52 -13.39 -12.75 16.00
N VAL A 53 -13.19 -14.05 15.74
CA VAL A 53 -14.26 -15.05 15.86
C VAL A 53 -14.72 -15.19 17.31
N ALA A 54 -13.82 -15.03 18.28
CA ALA A 54 -14.15 -15.03 19.71
C ALA A 54 -14.90 -13.76 20.17
N GLY A 55 -14.89 -12.69 19.37
CA GLY A 55 -15.47 -11.39 19.72
C GLY A 55 -14.56 -10.51 20.59
N ASP A 56 -13.30 -10.90 20.75
CA ASP A 56 -12.31 -10.19 21.57
C ASP A 56 -11.64 -9.02 20.82
N LEU A 57 -11.76 -9.01 19.49
CA LEU A 57 -11.15 -7.99 18.63
C LEU A 57 -12.04 -7.73 17.42
N ASP A 58 -12.27 -6.46 17.07
CA ASP A 58 -12.96 -6.15 15.83
C ASP A 58 -12.00 -6.14 14.61
N PRO A 59 -12.51 -6.27 13.37
CA PRO A 59 -11.67 -6.32 12.18
C PRO A 59 -10.80 -5.09 11.93
N TYR A 60 -11.21 -3.89 12.37
CA TYR A 60 -10.42 -2.67 12.20
C TYR A 60 -9.26 -2.65 13.19
N ALA A 61 -9.51 -2.96 14.46
CA ALA A 61 -8.45 -3.08 15.45
C ALA A 61 -7.44 -4.19 15.09
N ALA A 62 -7.91 -5.32 14.54
CA ALA A 62 -7.03 -6.37 14.03
C ALA A 62 -6.17 -5.91 12.84
N ALA A 63 -6.73 -5.10 11.95
CA ALA A 63 -5.99 -4.52 10.82
C ALA A 63 -4.92 -3.53 11.31
N ASP A 64 -5.23 -2.70 12.31
CA ASP A 64 -4.27 -1.78 12.93
C ASP A 64 -3.11 -2.53 13.60
N GLU A 65 -3.40 -3.60 14.35
CA GLU A 65 -2.37 -4.47 14.93
C GLU A 65 -1.48 -5.09 13.84
N LEU A 66 -2.07 -5.56 12.74
CA LEU A 66 -1.33 -6.11 11.61
C LEU A 66 -0.43 -5.05 10.95
N VAL A 67 -0.95 -3.86 10.70
CA VAL A 67 -0.20 -2.74 10.08
C VAL A 67 0.94 -2.27 10.98
N ALA A 68 0.72 -2.19 12.29
CA ALA A 68 1.78 -1.87 13.24
C ALA A 68 2.91 -2.91 13.19
N GLY A 69 2.56 -4.20 13.05
CA GLY A 69 3.54 -5.29 12.87
C GLY A 69 4.37 -5.19 11.59
N VAL A 70 3.80 -4.66 10.50
CA VAL A 70 4.50 -4.46 9.21
C VAL A 70 5.40 -3.22 9.22
N THR A 71 4.98 -2.16 9.93
CA THR A 71 5.66 -0.86 9.90
C THR A 71 6.71 -0.69 11.01
N GLY A 72 6.60 -1.43 12.11
CA GLY A 72 7.56 -1.39 13.23
C GLY A 72 8.83 -2.23 13.04
N GLY A 73 8.96 -2.98 11.95
CA GLY A 73 10.17 -3.72 11.60
C GLY A 73 11.08 -2.91 10.67
N ALA A 74 11.85 -1.97 11.24
CA ALA A 74 12.94 -1.26 10.59
C ALA A 74 14.20 -1.36 11.46
#